data_AF-A0A7Y4T9S6-F1
#
_entry.id   AF-A0A7Y4T9S6-F1
#
_cell.length_a   1.000
_cell.length_b   1.000
_cell.length_c   1.000
_cell.angle_alpha   90.00
_cell.angle_beta   90.00
_cell.angle_gamma   90.00
#
_symmetry.space_group_name_H-M   'P 1'
#
loop_
_entity.id
_entity.type
_entity.pdbx_description
1 polymer ?
#
loop_
_entity_poly.entity_id
_entity_poly.type
_entity_poly.pdbx_seq_one_letter_code
_entity_poly.pdbx_strand_id
1 'polypeptide(L)' 'MQAAVTSQNALPPFVLRIIRETFESTIGELEQRHGSHAVTDYTRAALARQMVRLARNGECNPARLQTQALNCVHL' A
#
# COMPACT_ATOMS: atom_id res chain seq x y z
N MET A 1 -28.28 -3.11 22.03
CA MET A 1 -27.91 -3.33 20.62
C MET A 1 -26.39 -3.35 20.54
N GLN A 2 -25.77 -4.54 20.54
CA GLN A 2 -24.32 -4.69 20.41
C GLN A 2 -23.93 -4.35 18.97
N ALA A 3 -23.16 -3.28 18.80
CA ALA A 3 -22.53 -2.98 17.52
C ALA A 3 -21.60 -4.16 17.19
N ALA A 4 -21.95 -4.91 16.14
CA ALA A 4 -21.10 -5.94 15.58
C ALA A 4 -19.78 -5.29 15.17
N VAL A 5 -18.76 -5.42 16.02
CA VAL A 5 -17.38 -5.08 15.67
C VAL A 5 -16.99 -6.07 14.58
N THR A 6 -17.05 -5.62 13.34
CA THR A 6 -16.76 -6.41 12.14
C THR A 6 -15.25 -6.67 12.06
N SER A 7 -14.75 -7.60 12.88
CA SER A 7 -13.42 -8.23 12.72
C SER A 7 -13.34 -9.14 11.48
N GLN A 8 -14.16 -8.91 10.46
CA GLN A 8 -14.35 -9.81 9.32
C GLN A 8 -13.37 -9.54 8.16
N ASN A 9 -12.41 -8.62 8.30
CA ASN A 9 -11.53 -8.24 7.18
C ASN A 9 -10.18 -7.65 7.61
N ALA A 10 -9.64 -8.07 8.76
CA ALA A 10 -8.30 -7.68 9.14
C ALA A 10 -7.29 -8.52 8.34
N LEU A 11 -6.44 -7.87 7.54
CA LEU A 11 -5.30 -8.54 6.94
C LEU A 11 -4.43 -9.16 8.06
N PRO A 12 -3.87 -10.36 7.86
CA PRO A 12 -2.99 -10.95 8.85
C PRO A 12 -1.82 -10.00 9.20
N PRO A 13 -1.33 -9.99 10.46
CA PRO A 13 -0.24 -9.10 10.87
C PRO A 13 1.01 -9.19 9.98
N PHE A 14 1.33 -10.39 9.48
CA PHE A 14 2.47 -10.58 8.57
C PHE A 14 2.26 -9.86 7.23
N VAL A 15 1.02 -9.82 6.72
CA VAL A 15 0.68 -9.14 5.47
C VAL A 15 0.76 -7.63 5.67
N LEU A 16 0.28 -7.12 6.80
CA LEU A 16 0.42 -5.70 7.16
C LEU A 16 1.89 -5.27 7.22
N ARG A 17 2.75 -6.14 7.76
CA ARG A 17 4.20 -5.90 7.79
C ARG A 17 4.78 -5.82 6.36
N ILE A 18 4.45 -6.77 5.50
CA ILE A 18 4.88 -6.77 4.09
C ILE A 18 4.42 -5.51 3.38
N ILE A 19 3.15 -5.11 3.54
CA ILE A 19 2.61 -3.90 2.93
C ILE A 19 3.38 -2.68 3.40
N ARG A 20 3.63 -2.55 4.72
CA ARG A 20 4.35 -1.41 5.27
C ARG A 20 5.77 -1.31 4.73
N GLU A 21 6.54 -2.40 4.76
CA GLU A 21 7.92 -2.44 4.26
C GLU A 21 7.97 -2.10 2.77
N THR A 22 7.03 -2.67 1.99
CA THR A 22 6.93 -2.39 0.54
C THR A 22 6.54 -0.94 0.29
N PHE A 23 5.61 -0.40 1.08
CA PHE A 23 5.15 0.99 0.97
C PHE A 23 6.29 1.98 1.24
N GLU A 24 7.01 1.81 2.35
CA GLU A 24 8.15 2.67 2.71
C GLU A 24 9.23 2.64 1.61
N SER A 25 9.56 1.45 1.10
CA SER A 25 10.50 1.30 -0.02
C SER A 25 10.02 1.99 -1.30
N THR A 26 8.73 1.87 -1.62
CA THR A 26 8.16 2.46 -2.85
C THR A 26 8.14 3.98 -2.76
N ILE A 27 7.78 4.54 -1.61
CA ILE A 27 7.82 5.99 -1.39
C ILE A 27 9.25 6.52 -1.51
N GLY A 28 10.23 5.85 -0.91
CA GLY A 28 11.64 6.25 -1.04
C GLY A 28 12.10 6.28 -2.51
N GLU A 29 11.71 5.28 -3.31
CA GLU A 29 12.03 5.24 -4.74
C GLU A 29 11.36 6.38 -5.53
N LEU A 30 10.08 6.67 -5.22
CA LEU A 30 9.36 7.78 -5.86
C LEU A 30 9.96 9.14 -5.51
N GLU A 31 10.31 9.35 -4.25
CA GLU A 31 10.96 10.59 -3.78
C GLU A 31 12.33 10.77 -4.44
N GLN A 32 13.09 9.69 -4.65
CA GLN A 32 14.37 9.73 -5.36
C GLN A 32 14.21 10.06 -6.86
N ARG A 33 13.16 9.54 -7.52
CA ARG A 33 12.94 9.72 -8.97
C ARG A 33 12.31 11.07 -9.32
N HIS A 34 11.35 11.52 -8.54
CA HIS A 34 10.52 12.69 -8.86
C HIS A 34 10.73 13.87 -7.90
N GLY A 35 11.56 13.69 -6.87
CA GLY A 35 11.74 14.64 -5.78
C GLY A 35 10.63 14.53 -4.73
N SER A 36 10.96 14.85 -3.47
CA SER A 36 10.03 14.68 -2.34
C SER A 36 8.71 15.48 -2.48
N HIS A 37 8.70 16.53 -3.30
CA HIS A 37 7.54 17.40 -3.50
C HIS A 37 6.49 16.77 -4.44
N ALA A 38 6.90 15.83 -5.30
CA ALA A 38 5.98 15.11 -6.17
C ALA A 38 5.16 14.05 -5.41
N VAL A 39 5.69 13.54 -4.28
CA VAL A 39 5.04 12.50 -3.47
C VAL A 39 4.12 13.12 -2.42
N THR A 40 2.97 13.61 -2.90
CA THR A 40 1.93 14.22 -2.06
C THR A 40 1.26 13.22 -1.11
N ASP A 41 0.59 13.71 -0.08
CA ASP A 41 -0.24 12.87 0.79
C ASP A 41 -1.34 12.12 0.03
N TYR A 42 -1.86 12.74 -1.04
CA TYR A 42 -2.81 12.08 -1.94
C TYR A 42 -2.18 10.86 -2.61
N THR A 43 -0.97 11.02 -3.16
CA THR A 43 -0.18 9.94 -3.77
C THR A 43 0.09 8.82 -2.77
N ARG A 44 0.56 9.17 -1.55
CA ARG A 44 0.81 8.23 -0.46
C ARG A 44 -0.44 7.43 -0.11
N ALA A 45 -1.57 8.11 0.07
CA ALA A 45 -2.82 7.46 0.42
C ALA A 45 -3.36 6.57 -0.72
N ALA A 46 -3.21 6.99 -1.98
CA ALA A 46 -3.57 6.19 -3.15
C ALA A 46 -2.75 4.89 -3.24
N LEU A 47 -1.43 4.99 -3.05
CA LEU A 47 -0.52 3.86 -3.06
C LEU A 47 -0.85 2.85 -1.94
N ALA A 48 -1.07 3.35 -0.71
CA ALA A 48 -1.42 2.52 0.44
C ALA A 48 -2.75 1.77 0.23
N ARG A 49 -3.80 2.46 -0.25
CA ARG A 49 -5.10 1.84 -0.56
C ARG A 49 -4.95 0.75 -1.62
N GLN A 50 -4.14 1.01 -2.65
CA GLN A 50 -3.92 0.04 -3.72
C GLN A 50 -3.20 -1.22 -3.20
N MET A 51 -2.13 -1.06 -2.42
CA MET A 51 -1.41 -2.20 -1.83
C MET A 51 -2.31 -3.03 -0.90
N VAL A 52 -3.13 -2.39 -0.06
CA VAL A 52 -4.11 -3.09 0.78
C VAL A 52 -5.14 -3.83 -0.07
N ARG A 53 -5.63 -3.22 -1.16
CA ARG A 53 -6.57 -3.88 -2.09
C ARG A 53 -5.95 -5.13 -2.73
N LEU A 54 -4.71 -5.04 -3.21
CA LEU A 54 -3.99 -6.17 -3.80
C LEU A 54 -3.79 -7.30 -2.78
N ALA A 55 -3.38 -6.95 -1.56
CA ALA A 55 -3.20 -7.92 -0.49
C ALA A 55 -4.50 -8.61 -0.07
N ARG A 56 -5.63 -7.90 -0.06
CA ARG A 56 -6.95 -8.49 0.18
C ARG A 56 -7.37 -9.48 -0.91
N ASN A 57 -6.85 -9.31 -2.13
CA ASN A 57 -7.06 -10.24 -3.24
C ASN A 57 -6.04 -11.40 -3.26
N GLY A 58 -5.17 -11.52 -2.24
CA GLY A 58 -4.20 -12.61 -2.10
C GLY A 58 -2.78 -12.29 -2.58
N GLU A 59 -2.51 -11.07 -3.05
CA GLU A 59 -1.15 -10.68 -3.45
C GLU A 59 -0.30 -10.32 -2.23
N CYS A 60 0.66 -11.16 -1.88
CA CYS A 60 1.58 -10.92 -0.76
C CYS A 60 3.04 -10.81 -1.21
N ASN A 61 3.34 -10.83 -2.51
CA ASN A 61 4.71 -10.67 -3.00
C ASN A 61 5.08 -9.18 -3.02
N PRO A 62 6.13 -8.75 -2.27
CA PRO A 62 6.55 -7.34 -2.21
C PRO A 62 6.80 -6.71 -3.59
N ALA A 63 7.50 -7.43 -4.48
CA ALA A 63 7.85 -6.91 -5.80
C ALA A 63 6.61 -6.71 -6.69
N ARG A 64 5.63 -7.62 -6.59
CA ARG A 64 4.36 -7.51 -7.33
C ARG A 64 3.48 -6.39 -6.76
N LEU A 65 3.45 -6.25 -5.42
CA LEU A 65 2.75 -5.15 -4.75
C LEU A 65 3.31 -3.79 -5.17
N GLN A 66 4.64 -3.63 -5.16
CA GLN A 66 5.31 -2.41 -5.60
C GLN A 66 5.02 -2.10 -7.07
N THR A 67 5.23 -3.07 -7.97
CA THR A 67 5.04 -2.87 -9.42
C THR A 67 3.60 -2.47 -9.75
N GLN A 68 2.62 -3.17 -9.18
CA GLN A 68 1.20 -2.88 -9.42
C GLN A 68 0.73 -1.60 -8.73
N ALA A 69 1.31 -1.25 -7.58
CA ALA A 69 1.01 0.01 -6.91
C ALA A 69 1.55 1.20 -7.72
N LEU A 70 2.78 1.11 -8.22
CA LEU A 70 3.41 2.13 -9.06
C LEU A 70 2.64 2.33 -10.38
N ASN A 71 2.21 1.25 -11.04
CA ASN A 71 1.43 1.36 -12.28
C ASN A 71 0.08 2.08 -12.10
N CYS A 72 -0.48 2.07 -10.89
CA CYS A 72 -1.77 2.73 -10.61
C CYS A 72 -1.62 4.19 -10.18
N VAL A 73 -0.41 4.65 -9.87
CA VAL A 73 -0.17 6.03 -9.42
C VAL A 73 0.49 6.78 -10.57
N HIS A 74 -0.30 7.65 -11.22
CA HIS A 74 0.26 8.64 -12.15
C HIS A 74 0.72 9.84 -11.33
N LEU A 75 2.04 10.09 -11.35
CA LEU A 75 2.69 11.26 -10.78
C LEU A 75 2.86 12.36 -11.82
#